data_AF-A0A645AQQ8-F1
#
_entry.id   AF-A0A645AQQ8-F1
#
_cell.length_a   1.000
_cell.length_b   1.000
_cell.length_c   1.000
_cell.angle_alpha   90.00
_cell.angle_beta   90.00
_cell.angle_gamma   90.00
#
_symmetry.space_group_name_H-M   'P 1'
#
loop_
_entity.id
_entity.type
_entity.pdbx_description
1 polymer ?
#
loop_
_entity_poly.entity_id
_entity_poly.type
_entity_poly.pdbx_seq_one_letter_code
_entity_poly.pdbx_strand_id
1 'polypeptide(L)'
;MIDGVGGGICQVSSTIYLSALYADLEITERKNHRFTVTYIPLGQDATVMYGSIDFRFKNNRNSPICLYAEVKGNKMYVKIAGKKEAADEGKVVEIHSNAYNKKPYETITKTDESLAPGKTKLETHGTNGYTVETYKKITVNGEVVSDEFLHKSVYVPCNEVILAGPETEPADSQVILPSDPQPEQTPTDEEEPNESEPSDPQQGEASPAIPGNTDTDISTVPGFI
;
A
#
# COMPACT_ATOMS: atom_id res chain seq x y z
N MET A 1 6.96 -3.20 -5.51
CA MET A 1 7.52 -4.20 -4.57
C MET A 1 8.41 -3.44 -3.60
N ILE A 2 8.39 -3.81 -2.32
CA ILE A 2 9.37 -3.27 -1.36
C ILE A 2 10.61 -4.16 -1.46
N ASP A 3 11.74 -3.54 -1.80
CA ASP A 3 13.03 -4.21 -1.94
C ASP A 3 13.61 -4.50 -0.55
N GLY A 4 13.22 -5.65 -0.02
CA GLY A 4 13.82 -6.28 1.16
C GLY A 4 13.83 -7.78 0.99
N VAL A 5 14.84 -8.46 1.53
CA VAL A 5 14.92 -9.93 1.62
C VAL A 5 13.75 -10.41 2.50
N GLY A 6 12.58 -10.61 1.88
CA GLY A 6 11.31 -10.90 2.57
C GLY A 6 10.07 -10.21 2.00
N GLY A 7 10.21 -9.21 1.12
CA GLY A 7 9.13 -8.33 0.65
C GLY A 7 7.98 -8.99 -0.14
N GLY A 8 8.08 -10.28 -0.46
CA GLY A 8 7.04 -11.04 -1.21
C GLY A 8 6.54 -12.31 -0.53
N ILE A 9 7.16 -12.77 0.57
CA ILE A 9 6.80 -14.07 1.18
C ILE A 9 5.37 -14.02 1.73
N CYS A 10 5.02 -12.92 2.39
CA CYS A 10 3.67 -12.64 2.88
C CYS A 10 2.61 -12.61 1.78
N GLN A 11 2.98 -12.15 0.57
CA GLN A 11 2.08 -12.18 -0.58
C GLN A 11 1.85 -13.63 -1.02
N VAL A 12 2.91 -14.42 -1.14
CA VAL A 12 2.83 -15.84 -1.49
C VAL A 12 1.98 -16.62 -0.47
N SER A 13 2.23 -16.46 0.83
CA SER A 13 1.46 -17.16 1.87
C SER A 13 -0.03 -16.77 1.84
N SER A 14 -0.34 -15.49 1.62
CA SER A 14 -1.73 -15.03 1.50
C SER A 14 -2.42 -15.59 0.26
N THR A 15 -1.72 -15.68 -0.88
CA THR A 15 -2.29 -16.27 -2.12
C THR A 15 -2.50 -17.78 -1.97
N ILE A 16 -1.58 -18.50 -1.32
CA ILE A 16 -1.75 -19.93 -1.03
C ILE A 16 -2.92 -20.14 -0.06
N TYR A 17 -3.02 -19.34 1.00
CA TYR A 17 -4.12 -19.40 1.96
C TYR A 17 -5.48 -19.26 1.27
N LEU A 18 -5.65 -18.23 0.44
CA LEU A 18 -6.90 -18.01 -0.26
C LEU A 18 -7.20 -19.14 -1.27
N SER A 19 -6.18 -19.66 -1.95
CA SER A 19 -6.31 -20.82 -2.84
C SER A 19 -6.74 -22.09 -2.08
N ALA A 20 -6.21 -22.30 -0.87
CA ALA A 20 -6.57 -23.43 -0.01
C ALA A 20 -8.02 -23.31 0.49
N LEU A 21 -8.46 -22.10 0.83
CA LEU A 21 -9.86 -21.85 1.17
C LEU A 21 -10.81 -22.15 0.00
N TYR A 22 -10.50 -21.64 -1.21
CA TYR A 22 -11.33 -21.90 -2.39
C TYR A 22 -11.35 -23.38 -2.80
N ALA A 23 -10.25 -24.11 -2.55
CA ALA A 23 -10.17 -25.55 -2.73
C ALA A 23 -10.85 -26.36 -1.60
N ASP A 24 -11.52 -25.68 -0.66
CA ASP A 24 -12.16 -26.24 0.54
C ASP A 24 -11.24 -27.15 1.38
N LEU A 25 -9.97 -26.76 1.48
CA LEU A 25 -9.00 -27.45 2.31
C LEU A 25 -9.06 -26.96 3.76
N GLU A 26 -8.69 -27.85 4.68
CA GLU A 26 -8.66 -27.56 6.11
C GLU A 26 -7.47 -26.64 6.45
N ILE A 27 -7.73 -25.43 6.94
CA ILE A 27 -6.70 -24.51 7.43
C ILE A 27 -6.40 -24.84 8.89
N THR A 28 -5.16 -25.21 9.19
CA THR A 28 -4.76 -25.68 10.53
C THR A 28 -3.97 -24.64 11.31
N GLU A 29 -3.32 -23.69 10.62
CA GLU A 29 -2.64 -22.56 11.24
C GLU A 29 -2.70 -21.35 10.32
N ARG A 30 -3.13 -20.21 10.85
CA ARG A 30 -3.15 -18.93 10.12
C ARG A 30 -3.05 -17.77 11.09
N LYS A 31 -2.33 -16.72 10.67
CA LYS A 31 -2.27 -15.43 11.35
C LYS A 31 -2.40 -14.28 10.35
N ASN A 32 -3.12 -13.22 10.72
CA ASN A 32 -3.20 -12.00 9.91
C ASN A 32 -1.94 -11.14 10.03
N HIS A 33 -1.72 -10.30 9.03
CA HIS A 33 -0.77 -9.20 9.08
C HIS A 33 -1.11 -8.23 10.21
N ARG A 34 -0.08 -7.57 10.73
CA ARG A 34 -0.23 -6.50 11.72
C ARG A 34 -0.97 -5.28 11.15
N PHE A 35 -0.65 -4.93 9.91
CA PHE A 35 -1.23 -3.80 9.16
C PHE A 35 -2.03 -4.35 7.97
N THR A 36 -2.94 -3.54 7.43
CA THR A 36 -3.66 -3.94 6.22
C THR A 36 -2.72 -3.93 5.01
N VAL A 37 -3.00 -4.81 4.04
CA VAL A 37 -2.24 -4.94 2.80
C VAL A 37 -3.17 -4.72 1.62
N THR A 38 -2.64 -4.20 0.51
CA THR A 38 -3.46 -3.78 -0.65
C THR A 38 -3.66 -4.86 -1.70
N TYR A 39 -2.89 -5.95 -1.65
CA TYR A 39 -2.93 -7.00 -2.69
C TYR A 39 -3.93 -8.12 -2.41
N ILE A 40 -4.62 -8.12 -1.27
CA ILE A 40 -5.64 -9.12 -0.93
C ILE A 40 -6.75 -8.48 -0.08
N PRO A 41 -8.01 -8.94 -0.18
CA PRO A 41 -9.10 -8.37 0.61
C PRO A 41 -8.86 -8.46 2.12
N LEU A 42 -9.45 -7.51 2.85
CA LEU A 42 -9.35 -7.44 4.31
C LEU A 42 -9.83 -8.75 4.96
N GLY A 43 -9.03 -9.31 5.87
CA GLY A 43 -9.37 -10.55 6.58
C GLY A 43 -9.01 -11.83 5.84
N GLN A 44 -8.58 -11.73 4.58
CA GLN A 44 -8.28 -12.88 3.70
C GLN A 44 -6.77 -13.08 3.45
N ASP A 45 -5.94 -12.49 4.29
CA ASP A 45 -4.49 -12.56 4.25
C ASP A 45 -3.93 -13.64 5.19
N ALA A 46 -2.70 -14.06 4.97
CA ALA A 46 -1.94 -14.91 5.89
C ALA A 46 -0.49 -14.46 5.91
N THR A 47 0.06 -14.22 7.11
CA THR A 47 1.46 -13.81 7.28
C THR A 47 2.31 -14.99 7.75
N VAL A 48 3.58 -14.98 7.36
CA VAL A 48 4.59 -15.93 7.84
C VAL A 48 5.84 -15.16 8.23
N MET A 49 6.52 -15.64 9.27
CA MET A 49 7.78 -15.10 9.75
C MET A 49 8.66 -16.28 10.16
N TYR A 50 9.76 -16.47 9.44
CA TYR A 50 10.65 -17.62 9.63
C TYR A 50 11.01 -17.80 11.12
N GLY A 51 10.83 -19.02 11.63
CA GLY A 51 11.11 -19.39 13.02
C GLY A 51 10.08 -18.93 14.06
N SER A 52 8.93 -18.35 13.67
CA SER A 52 7.96 -17.84 14.66
C SER A 52 6.48 -17.85 14.24
N ILE A 53 6.15 -17.45 13.00
CA ILE A 53 4.77 -17.44 12.50
C ILE A 53 4.74 -18.29 11.24
N ASP A 54 3.84 -19.27 11.21
CA ASP A 54 3.70 -20.18 10.08
C ASP A 54 2.29 -20.14 9.50
N PHE A 55 2.14 -20.70 8.31
CA PHE A 55 0.85 -20.93 7.67
C PHE A 55 0.75 -22.40 7.28
N ARG A 56 -0.28 -23.08 7.77
CA ARG A 56 -0.48 -24.52 7.55
C ARG A 56 -1.89 -24.81 7.10
N PHE A 57 -1.99 -25.71 6.14
CA PHE A 57 -3.24 -26.32 5.73
C PHE A 57 -3.01 -27.82 5.55
N LYS A 58 -4.11 -28.56 5.55
CA LYS A 58 -4.10 -30.02 5.47
C LYS A 58 -4.88 -30.45 4.24
N ASN A 59 -4.31 -31.38 3.48
CA ASN A 59 -5.08 -32.12 2.48
C ASN A 59 -6.02 -33.09 3.21
N ASN A 60 -7.26 -32.66 3.42
CA ASN A 60 -8.34 -33.44 4.02
C ASN A 60 -9.12 -34.27 2.98
N ARG A 61 -8.60 -34.40 1.76
CA ARG A 61 -9.21 -35.20 0.67
C ARG A 61 -8.62 -36.61 0.65
N ASN A 62 -9.34 -37.53 -0.01
CA ASN A 62 -8.88 -38.91 -0.19
C ASN A 62 -7.88 -39.07 -1.35
N SER A 63 -7.64 -37.99 -2.08
CA SER A 63 -6.79 -37.95 -3.26
C SER A 63 -5.65 -36.93 -3.11
N PRO A 64 -4.50 -37.12 -3.80
CA PRO A 64 -3.44 -36.13 -3.82
C PRO A 64 -3.91 -34.80 -4.44
N ILE A 65 -3.31 -33.71 -3.97
CA ILE A 65 -3.44 -32.39 -4.56
C ILE A 65 -2.12 -31.94 -5.17
N CYS A 66 -2.20 -31.06 -6.16
CA CYS A 66 -1.07 -30.38 -6.77
C CYS A 66 -1.20 -28.88 -6.49
N LEU A 67 -0.15 -28.28 -5.93
CA LEU A 67 -0.01 -26.84 -5.78
C LEU A 67 0.88 -26.33 -6.91
N TYR A 68 0.34 -25.44 -7.72
CA TYR A 68 1.06 -24.72 -8.76
C TYR A 68 1.14 -23.24 -8.40
N ALA A 69 2.32 -22.66 -8.52
CA ALA A 69 2.58 -21.27 -8.20
C ALA A 69 3.40 -20.63 -9.32
N GLU A 70 3.00 -19.45 -9.77
CA GLU A 70 3.66 -18.74 -10.87
C GLU A 70 3.55 -17.23 -10.66
N VAL A 71 4.60 -16.50 -11.04
CA VAL A 71 4.58 -15.04 -11.11
C VAL A 71 4.52 -14.62 -12.58
N LYS A 72 3.51 -13.84 -12.97
CA LYS A 72 3.44 -13.21 -14.29
C LYS A 72 3.41 -11.70 -14.13
N GLY A 73 4.41 -11.02 -14.67
CA GLY A 73 4.60 -9.58 -14.47
C GLY A 73 4.77 -9.27 -12.98
N ASN A 74 3.87 -8.46 -12.42
CA ASN A 74 3.85 -8.09 -11.00
C ASN A 74 2.75 -8.80 -10.19
N LYS A 75 2.19 -9.92 -10.72
CA LYS A 75 1.10 -10.67 -10.09
C LYS A 75 1.53 -12.09 -9.74
N MET A 76 1.19 -12.52 -8.53
CA MET A 76 1.35 -13.88 -8.05
C MET A 76 0.07 -14.68 -8.33
N TYR A 77 0.22 -15.88 -8.87
CA TYR A 77 -0.85 -16.82 -9.14
C TYR A 77 -0.56 -18.11 -8.38
N VAL A 78 -1.56 -18.61 -7.66
CA VAL A 78 -1.53 -19.94 -7.06
C VAL A 78 -2.77 -20.68 -7.52
N LYS A 79 -2.59 -21.96 -7.87
CA LYS A 79 -3.65 -22.90 -8.17
C LYS A 79 -3.45 -24.14 -7.33
N ILE A 80 -4.51 -24.61 -6.69
CA ILE A 80 -4.56 -25.94 -6.09
C ILE A 80 -5.50 -26.78 -6.93
N ALA A 81 -5.01 -27.89 -7.46
CA ALA A 81 -5.78 -28.83 -8.27
C ALA A 81 -5.79 -30.20 -7.58
N GLY A 82 -6.88 -30.93 -7.74
CA GLY A 82 -7.03 -32.30 -7.23
C GLY A 82 -7.96 -33.10 -8.12
N LYS A 83 -8.12 -34.39 -7.82
CA LYS A 83 -9.13 -35.21 -8.47
C LYS A 83 -10.53 -34.66 -8.10
N LYS A 84 -11.41 -34.48 -9.08
CA LYS A 84 -12.81 -34.16 -8.82
C LYS A 84 -13.47 -35.37 -8.15
N GLU A 85 -14.07 -35.15 -6.98
CA GLU A 85 -14.81 -36.13 -6.19
C GLU A 85 -16.31 -35.80 -6.25
N ALA A 86 -17.17 -36.76 -5.91
CA ALA A 86 -18.62 -36.56 -5.99
C ALA A 86 -19.11 -35.41 -5.09
N ALA A 87 -18.41 -35.15 -3.97
CA ALA A 87 -18.72 -34.06 -3.05
C ALA A 87 -18.43 -32.66 -3.63
N ASP A 88 -17.74 -32.56 -4.78
CA ASP A 88 -17.43 -31.29 -5.44
C ASP A 88 -18.46 -30.94 -6.53
N GLU A 89 -19.37 -31.85 -6.88
CA GLU A 89 -20.33 -31.64 -7.96
C GLU A 89 -21.28 -30.48 -7.63
N GLY A 90 -21.28 -29.45 -8.48
CA GLY A 90 -22.12 -28.25 -8.28
C GLY A 90 -21.72 -27.38 -7.08
N LYS A 91 -20.56 -27.63 -6.47
CA LYS A 91 -20.07 -26.89 -5.30
C LYS A 91 -19.38 -25.58 -5.71
N VAL A 92 -19.71 -24.50 -5.02
CA VAL A 92 -19.08 -23.19 -5.13
C VAL A 92 -18.68 -22.73 -3.73
N VAL A 93 -17.44 -22.27 -3.59
CA VAL A 93 -16.91 -21.73 -2.34
C VAL A 93 -16.67 -20.24 -2.51
N GLU A 94 -17.24 -19.44 -1.60
CA GLU A 94 -17.07 -18.00 -1.56
C GLU A 94 -16.52 -17.56 -0.20
N ILE A 95 -15.58 -16.63 -0.22
CA ILE A 95 -15.00 -16.04 0.99
C ILE A 95 -15.43 -14.59 1.05
N HIS A 96 -16.08 -14.21 2.15
CA HIS A 96 -16.53 -12.85 2.36
C HIS A 96 -16.17 -12.38 3.77
N SER A 97 -16.08 -11.07 3.93
CA SER A 97 -15.54 -10.46 5.15
C SER A 97 -16.36 -9.23 5.53
N ASN A 98 -16.56 -9.05 6.84
CA ASN A 98 -17.19 -7.86 7.40
C ASN A 98 -16.15 -7.07 8.21
N ALA A 99 -15.84 -5.85 7.77
CA ALA A 99 -14.87 -4.98 8.41
C ALA A 99 -15.58 -3.91 9.26
N TYR A 100 -15.14 -3.75 10.49
CA TYR A 100 -15.68 -2.77 11.44
C TYR A 100 -14.57 -2.23 12.36
N ASN A 101 -14.92 -1.31 13.28
CA ASN A 101 -13.97 -0.65 14.17
C ASN A 101 -12.78 -0.03 13.43
N LYS A 102 -13.06 0.72 12.35
CA LYS A 102 -12.04 1.45 11.60
C LYS A 102 -11.27 2.40 12.53
N LYS A 103 -9.95 2.31 12.50
CA LYS A 103 -9.03 3.20 13.23
C LYS A 103 -8.22 3.97 12.19
N PRO A 104 -8.47 5.28 12.01
CA PRO A 104 -7.72 6.06 11.05
C PRO A 104 -6.23 6.09 11.40
N TYR A 105 -5.36 6.15 10.39
CA TYR A 105 -3.97 6.50 10.61
C TYR A 105 -3.80 8.01 10.81
N GLU A 106 -2.68 8.41 11.40
CA GLU A 106 -2.26 9.81 11.49
C GLU A 106 -1.11 10.08 10.52
N THR A 107 -1.00 11.32 10.04
CA THR A 107 0.16 11.78 9.28
C THR A 107 1.13 12.47 10.22
N ILE A 108 2.36 11.95 10.28
CA ILE A 108 3.46 12.46 11.09
C ILE A 108 4.48 13.11 10.15
N THR A 109 4.76 14.39 10.36
CA THR A 109 5.85 15.08 9.68
C THR A 109 7.12 14.99 10.52
N LYS A 110 8.25 14.62 9.90
CA LYS A 110 9.57 14.64 10.51
C LYS A 110 10.51 15.51 9.68
N THR A 111 11.34 16.30 10.33
CA THR A 111 12.39 17.07 9.66
C THR A 111 13.47 16.13 9.15
N ASP A 112 13.88 16.32 7.89
CA ASP A 112 15.00 15.65 7.24
C ASP A 112 15.91 16.70 6.60
N GLU A 113 17.06 16.93 7.25
CA GLU A 113 18.08 17.90 6.85
C GLU A 113 18.70 17.58 5.47
N SER A 114 18.51 16.37 4.92
CA SER A 114 18.98 16.03 3.59
C SER A 114 18.06 16.54 2.47
N LEU A 115 16.83 16.95 2.81
CA LEU A 115 15.90 17.55 1.86
C LEU A 115 16.09 19.07 1.79
N ALA A 116 15.97 19.63 0.59
CA ALA A 116 15.97 21.09 0.44
C ALA A 116 14.78 21.73 1.18
N PRO A 117 14.93 22.98 1.67
CA PRO A 117 13.85 23.70 2.33
C PRO A 117 12.54 23.69 1.53
N GLY A 118 11.43 23.40 2.22
CA GLY A 118 10.10 23.30 1.60
C GLY A 118 9.84 22.06 0.73
N LYS A 119 10.80 21.14 0.58
CA LYS A 119 10.58 19.85 -0.10
C LYS A 119 10.10 18.80 0.88
N THR A 120 9.25 17.89 0.39
CA THR A 120 8.75 16.74 1.16
C THR A 120 8.99 15.42 0.43
N LYS A 121 9.07 14.34 1.19
CA LYS A 121 9.18 12.97 0.71
C LYS A 121 8.36 12.03 1.57
N LEU A 122 7.53 11.19 0.96
CA LEU A 122 6.82 10.12 1.67
C LEU A 122 7.81 9.03 2.08
N GLU A 123 7.96 8.78 3.38
CA GLU A 123 8.77 7.70 3.93
C GLU A 123 7.94 6.43 4.12
N THR A 124 6.78 6.55 4.76
CA THR A 124 5.88 5.43 5.05
C THR A 124 4.47 5.79 4.65
N HIS A 125 3.82 4.95 3.83
CA HIS A 125 2.41 5.13 3.49
C HIS A 125 1.51 4.71 4.65
N GLY A 126 0.54 5.54 5.01
CA GLY A 126 -0.39 5.26 6.09
C GLY A 126 -1.42 4.19 5.72
N THR A 127 -1.79 3.35 6.69
CA THR A 127 -2.87 2.36 6.52
C THR A 127 -3.80 2.38 7.72
N ASN A 128 -5.11 2.42 7.47
CA ASN A 128 -6.09 2.34 8.56
C ASN A 128 -6.09 0.95 9.21
N GLY A 129 -6.36 0.92 10.51
CA GLY A 129 -6.64 -0.29 11.26
C GLY A 129 -8.11 -0.69 11.19
N TYR A 130 -8.40 -1.98 11.38
CA TYR A 130 -9.74 -2.55 11.34
C TYR A 130 -9.82 -3.79 12.22
N THR A 131 -11.03 -4.13 12.67
CA THR A 131 -11.38 -5.51 13.05
C THR A 131 -12.19 -6.12 11.92
N VAL A 132 -11.86 -7.35 11.52
CA VAL A 132 -12.48 -8.00 10.36
C VAL A 132 -12.86 -9.42 10.71
N GLU A 133 -14.13 -9.77 10.50
CA GLU A 133 -14.63 -11.14 10.61
C GLU A 133 -14.74 -11.72 9.21
N THR A 134 -14.28 -12.96 9.01
CA THR A 134 -14.24 -13.62 7.69
C THR A 134 -14.99 -14.93 7.75
N TYR A 135 -15.74 -15.20 6.69
CA TYR A 135 -16.67 -16.31 6.57
C TYR A 135 -16.43 -17.09 5.28
N LYS A 136 -16.73 -18.39 5.32
CA LYS A 136 -16.74 -19.28 4.16
C LYS A 136 -18.15 -19.71 3.88
N LYS A 137 -18.67 -19.30 2.74
CA LYS A 137 -19.97 -19.73 2.22
C LYS A 137 -19.75 -20.86 1.22
N ILE A 138 -20.54 -21.92 1.36
CA ILE A 138 -20.57 -23.03 0.43
C ILE A 138 -21.98 -23.13 -0.13
N THR A 139 -22.06 -23.14 -1.46
CA THR A 139 -23.29 -23.33 -2.22
C THR A 139 -23.17 -24.62 -3.03
N VAL A 140 -24.21 -25.46 -3.02
CA VAL A 140 -24.27 -26.69 -3.83
C VAL A 140 -25.52 -26.64 -4.68
N ASN A 141 -25.37 -26.73 -6.00
CA ASN A 141 -26.48 -26.68 -6.96
C ASN A 141 -27.40 -25.45 -6.80
N GLY A 142 -26.82 -24.32 -6.39
CA GLY A 142 -27.54 -23.05 -6.19
C GLY A 142 -28.13 -22.85 -4.80
N GLU A 143 -28.08 -23.84 -3.91
CA GLU A 143 -28.55 -23.73 -2.52
C GLU A 143 -27.36 -23.49 -1.56
N VAL A 144 -27.49 -22.51 -0.66
CA VAL A 144 -26.48 -22.27 0.37
C VAL A 144 -26.58 -23.37 1.42
N VAL A 145 -25.54 -24.19 1.53
CA VAL A 145 -25.48 -25.32 2.47
C VAL A 145 -24.64 -25.03 3.72
N SER A 146 -23.77 -24.01 3.65
CA SER A 146 -22.98 -23.55 4.80
C SER A 146 -22.64 -22.08 4.64
N ASP A 147 -22.63 -21.36 5.76
CA ASP A 147 -22.04 -20.02 5.89
C ASP A 147 -21.33 -19.96 7.26
N GLU A 148 -20.05 -20.33 7.25
CA GLU A 148 -19.28 -20.61 8.45
C GLU A 148 -18.34 -19.44 8.79
N PHE A 149 -18.34 -19.03 10.06
CA PHE A 149 -17.32 -18.14 10.58
C PHE A 149 -15.94 -18.83 10.60
N LEU A 150 -14.97 -18.27 9.87
CA LEU A 150 -13.59 -18.79 9.88
C LEU A 150 -12.79 -18.20 11.03
N HIS A 151 -12.68 -16.86 11.06
CA HIS A 151 -11.83 -16.18 12.04
C HIS A 151 -12.09 -14.68 12.14
N LYS A 152 -11.46 -14.07 13.15
CA LYS A 152 -11.37 -12.63 13.36
C LYS A 152 -9.92 -12.18 13.18
N SER A 153 -9.71 -11.15 12.37
CA SER A 153 -8.42 -10.47 12.17
C SER A 153 -8.46 -9.07 12.77
N VAL A 154 -7.38 -8.65 13.43
CA VAL A 154 -7.26 -7.30 13.99
C VAL A 154 -6.01 -6.64 13.41
N TYR A 155 -6.21 -5.52 12.73
CA TYR A 155 -5.16 -4.68 12.15
C TYR A 155 -5.04 -3.40 12.95
N VAL A 156 -3.82 -3.03 13.30
CA VAL A 156 -3.54 -1.71 13.89
C VAL A 156 -3.26 -0.71 12.77
N PRO A 157 -3.56 0.59 12.96
CA PRO A 157 -3.16 1.59 11.98
C PRO A 157 -1.63 1.68 11.88
N CYS A 158 -1.14 1.96 10.68
CA CYS A 158 0.24 2.34 10.41
C CYS A 158 0.21 3.84 10.07
N ASN A 159 0.92 4.67 10.83
CA ASN A 159 0.93 6.10 10.56
C ASN A 159 1.69 6.42 9.28
N GLU A 160 1.17 7.41 8.56
CA GLU A 160 1.86 7.98 7.41
C GLU A 160 3.01 8.84 7.91
N VAL A 161 4.19 8.70 7.31
CA VAL A 161 5.35 9.52 7.66
C VAL A 161 5.81 10.31 6.45
N ILE A 162 5.80 11.63 6.58
CA ILE A 162 6.30 12.57 5.59
C ILE A 162 7.58 13.19 6.14
N LEU A 163 8.68 13.07 5.39
CA LEU A 163 9.92 13.78 5.65
C LEU A 163 9.82 15.16 4.99
N ALA A 164 10.14 16.22 5.74
CA ALA A 164 10.14 17.59 5.25
C ALA A 164 11.53 18.23 5.44
N GLY A 165 12.01 18.96 4.45
CA GLY A 165 13.22 19.76 4.57
C GLY A 165 13.07 20.87 5.63
N PRO A 166 14.18 21.40 6.17
CA PRO A 166 14.13 22.41 7.22
C PRO A 166 13.38 23.65 6.76
N GLU A 167 12.62 24.26 7.65
CA GLU A 167 12.02 25.58 7.39
C GLU A 167 13.16 26.59 7.26
N THR A 168 13.26 27.25 6.10
CA THR A 168 14.03 28.49 6.01
C THR A 168 13.21 29.59 6.63
N GLU A 169 13.73 30.24 7.67
CA GLU A 169 13.11 31.48 8.13
C GLU A 169 12.99 32.47 6.95
N PRO A 170 11.87 33.19 6.81
CA PRO A 170 11.73 34.19 5.77
C PRO A 170 12.83 35.25 5.96
N ALA A 171 13.61 35.46 4.91
CA ALA A 171 14.60 36.53 4.82
C ALA A 171 13.89 37.89 4.69
N ASP A 172 13.18 38.33 5.71
CA ASP A 172 12.75 39.72 5.81
C ASP A 172 12.58 40.16 7.27
N SER A 173 13.72 40.43 7.90
CA SER A 173 13.84 41.32 9.06
C SER A 173 15.27 41.85 9.16
N GLN A 174 15.81 42.33 8.03
CA GLN A 174 16.85 43.36 8.12
C GLN A 174 16.13 44.70 8.18
N VAL A 175 15.89 45.17 9.41
CA VAL A 175 15.63 46.59 9.66
C VAL A 175 16.83 47.35 9.12
N ILE A 176 16.69 47.94 7.92
CA ILE A 176 17.65 48.92 7.41
C ILE A 176 17.52 50.14 8.32
N LEU A 177 18.42 50.25 9.29
CA LEU A 177 18.66 51.50 10.01
C LEU A 177 19.14 52.52 8.96
N PRO A 178 18.51 53.71 8.84
CA PRO A 178 18.99 54.73 7.93
C PRO A 178 20.36 55.23 8.41
N SER A 179 21.39 55.04 7.59
CA SER A 179 22.68 55.69 7.75
C SER A 179 22.55 57.18 7.45
N ASP A 180 23.02 58.03 8.37
CA ASP A 180 23.12 59.48 8.19
C ASP A 180 23.93 59.86 6.93
N PRO A 181 23.58 60.97 6.24
CA PRO A 181 24.30 61.43 5.06
C PRO A 181 25.61 62.14 5.42
N GLN A 182 26.72 61.72 4.83
CA GLN A 182 27.99 62.46 4.82
C GLN A 182 28.13 63.22 3.48
N PRO A 183 28.65 64.46 3.46
CA PRO A 183 28.40 65.40 2.37
C PRO A 183 29.30 65.21 1.14
N GLU A 184 28.61 65.15 0.00
CA GLU A 184 28.87 65.82 -1.28
C GLU A 184 30.28 66.33 -1.60
N GLN A 185 30.94 65.66 -2.56
CA GLN A 185 31.93 66.28 -3.44
C GLN A 185 31.74 65.77 -4.88
N THR A 186 31.57 66.70 -5.80
CA THR A 186 31.67 66.57 -7.26
C THR A 186 32.37 67.84 -7.77
N PRO A 187 32.86 67.90 -9.03
CA PRO A 187 33.16 66.82 -9.99
C PRO A 187 34.54 67.03 -10.68
N THR A 188 35.01 66.07 -11.48
CA THR A 188 35.68 66.38 -12.76
C THR A 188 35.48 65.23 -13.76
N ASP A 189 35.08 65.62 -14.97
CA ASP A 189 34.68 64.84 -16.14
C ASP A 189 35.78 63.93 -16.72
N GLU A 190 35.38 62.83 -17.36
CA GLU A 190 35.78 62.51 -18.75
C GLU A 190 34.89 61.41 -19.36
N GLU A 191 34.64 61.53 -20.67
CA GLU A 191 33.56 60.97 -21.49
C GLU A 191 33.61 59.45 -21.81
N GLU A 192 32.41 58.95 -22.13
CA GLU A 192 31.97 57.71 -22.84
C GLU A 192 32.67 57.42 -24.20
N PRO A 193 32.37 56.34 -24.99
CA PRO A 193 31.15 55.47 -25.01
C PRO A 193 31.40 53.93 -25.11
N ASN A 194 30.52 53.09 -24.53
CA ASN A 194 29.39 52.36 -25.13
C ASN A 194 29.74 51.06 -25.89
N GLU A 195 29.15 49.92 -25.48
CA GLU A 195 28.34 49.06 -26.39
C GLU A 195 27.55 47.96 -25.64
N SER A 196 26.24 48.19 -25.57
CA SER A 196 25.11 47.29 -25.89
C SER A 196 25.06 45.81 -25.45
N GLU A 197 24.05 45.57 -24.61
CA GLU A 197 23.23 44.36 -24.38
C GLU A 197 22.50 43.88 -25.68
N PRO A 198 21.86 42.68 -25.75
CA PRO A 198 20.55 42.52 -25.08
C PRO A 198 20.14 41.11 -24.58
N SER A 199 19.42 41.13 -23.44
CA SER A 199 18.15 40.48 -23.06
C SER A 199 17.76 39.01 -23.41
N ASP A 200 17.33 38.34 -22.33
CA ASP A 200 16.37 37.22 -22.06
C ASP A 200 15.10 37.14 -22.97
N PRO A 201 14.24 36.07 -23.02
CA PRO A 201 13.46 35.56 -21.86
C PRO A 201 13.11 34.05 -21.76
N GLN A 202 12.89 33.64 -20.50
CA GLN A 202 11.97 32.63 -19.93
C GLN A 202 10.89 31.94 -20.81
N GLN A 203 10.65 30.65 -20.53
CA GLN A 203 9.36 29.99 -20.17
C GLN A 203 9.58 28.46 -20.15
N GLY A 204 8.94 27.62 -19.34
CA GLY A 204 7.78 27.72 -18.47
C GLY A 204 7.32 26.27 -18.16
N GLU A 205 6.87 26.10 -16.93
CA GLU A 205 6.28 24.95 -16.22
C GLU A 205 5.52 23.86 -17.02
N ALA A 206 5.54 22.62 -16.50
CA ALA A 206 4.31 21.94 -16.06
C ALA A 206 4.61 20.66 -15.25
N SER A 207 4.07 20.63 -14.04
CA SER A 207 3.97 19.47 -13.14
C SER A 207 2.81 18.56 -13.58
N PRO A 208 2.91 17.22 -13.58
CA PRO A 208 1.74 16.37 -13.68
C PRO A 208 1.15 16.06 -12.30
N ALA A 209 -0.13 16.41 -12.16
CA ALA A 209 -1.01 16.06 -11.06
C ALA A 209 -1.17 14.53 -10.91
N ILE A 210 -1.26 14.07 -9.65
CA ILE A 210 -1.60 12.70 -9.29
C ILE A 210 -3.14 12.59 -9.27
N PRO A 211 -3.79 11.67 -10.01
CA PRO A 211 -5.23 11.49 -9.93
C PRO A 211 -5.61 10.71 -8.66
N GLY A 212 -6.71 11.15 -8.06
CA GLY A 212 -7.29 10.62 -6.83
C GLY A 212 -7.75 9.16 -6.93
N ASN A 213 -7.72 8.51 -5.78
CA ASN A 213 -8.10 7.11 -5.60
C ASN A 213 -9.63 7.01 -5.61
N THR A 214 -10.21 6.45 -6.66
CA THR A 214 -11.62 6.08 -6.71
C THR A 214 -11.82 4.71 -6.04
N ASP A 215 -12.70 4.67 -5.05
CA ASP A 215 -13.29 3.46 -4.50
C ASP A 215 -13.70 2.52 -5.64
N THR A 216 -13.05 1.37 -5.73
CA THR A 216 -13.45 0.31 -6.66
C THR A 216 -14.21 -0.74 -5.88
N ASP A 217 -15.52 -0.71 -6.07
CA ASP A 217 -16.48 -1.78 -5.76
C ASP A 217 -15.98 -3.09 -6.36
N ILE A 218 -15.58 -4.03 -5.50
CA ILE A 218 -15.23 -5.41 -5.86
C ILE A 218 -16.41 -6.32 -5.57
N SER A 219 -17.48 -6.13 -6.34
CA SER A 219 -18.43 -7.18 -6.63
C SER A 219 -18.16 -7.73 -8.04
N THR A 220 -18.18 -9.07 -8.16
CA THR A 220 -18.10 -9.86 -9.40
C THR A 220 -16.69 -10.26 -9.87
N VAL A 221 -16.17 -11.36 -9.31
CA VAL A 221 -15.24 -12.24 -10.04
C VAL A 221 -16.00 -13.52 -10.36
N PRO A 222 -16.25 -13.87 -11.64
CA PRO A 222 -16.92 -15.12 -11.97
C PRO A 222 -15.98 -16.29 -11.67
N GLY A 223 -16.49 -17.24 -10.88
CA GLY A 223 -15.80 -18.49 -10.58
C GLY A 223 -15.52 -19.28 -11.85
N PHE A 224 -14.31 -19.81 -11.95
CA PHE A 224 -13.97 -20.88 -12.89
C PHE A 224 -13.34 -22.02 -12.12
N ILE A 225 -14.04 -23.16 -12.22
CA ILE A 225 -13.81 -24.55 -11.81
C ILE A 225 -12.34 -24.94 -11.60
#